data_AF-A0AAW1K0Y6-F1
#
_entry.id   AF-A0AAW1K0Y6-F1
#
_cell.length_a   1.000
_cell.length_b   1.000
_cell.length_c   1.000
_cell.angle_alpha   90.00
_cell.angle_beta   90.00
_cell.angle_gamma   90.00
#
_symmetry.space_group_name_H-M   'P 1'
#
loop_
_entity.id
_entity.type
_entity.pdbx_description
1 polymer ?
#
loop_
_entity_poly.entity_id
_entity_poly.type
_entity_poly.pdbx_seq_one_letter_code
_entity_poly.pdbx_strand_id
1 'polypeptide(L)'
;MAHLVTSVVEKYNDILENKSDPRVNDWPLMSSPLPTAWIFYEYLMSGWWGSYSFRCQPVDYSNSPMALRMANTCWWYYISKFTEFFDT
;
A
#
# COMPACT_ATOMS: atom_id res chain seq x y z
N MET A 1 -16.37 3.02 -24.62
CA MET A 1 -15.92 3.24 -23.24
C MET A 1 -16.39 2.11 -22.31
N ALA A 2 -17.67 1.71 -22.34
CA ALA A 2 -18.18 0.57 -21.56
C ALA A 2 -17.39 -0.73 -21.77
N HIS A 3 -17.05 -1.08 -23.03
CA HIS A 3 -16.24 -2.26 -23.34
C HIS A 3 -14.84 -2.26 -22.71
N LEU A 4 -14.23 -1.09 -22.56
CA LEU A 4 -12.89 -0.97 -21.98
C LEU A 4 -12.97 -1.16 -20.45
N VAL A 5 -14.03 -0.63 -19.83
CA VAL A 5 -14.31 -0.80 -18.40
C VAL A 5 -14.62 -2.27 -18.09
N THR A 6 -15.45 -2.95 -18.88
CA THR A 6 -15.77 -4.37 -18.65
C THR A 6 -14.53 -5.24 -18.80
N SER A 7 -13.69 -5.01 -19.82
CA SER A 7 -12.45 -5.77 -19.99
C SER A 7 -11.43 -5.56 -18.85
N VAL A 8 -11.37 -4.36 -18.27
CA VAL A 8 -10.49 -4.09 -17.10
C VAL A 8 -11.03 -4.79 -15.85
N VAL A 9 -12.36 -4.73 -15.63
CA VAL A 9 -13.01 -5.37 -14.48
C VAL A 9 -12.93 -6.89 -14.55
N GLU A 10 -13.17 -7.48 -15.71
CA GLU A 10 -13.04 -8.93 -15.94
C GLU A 10 -11.63 -9.42 -15.65
N LYS A 11 -10.61 -8.68 -16.10
CA LYS A 11 -9.20 -9.01 -15.85
C LYS A 11 -8.81 -8.87 -14.38
N TYR A 12 -9.35 -7.86 -13.69
CA TYR A 12 -9.15 -7.68 -12.26
C TYR A 12 -9.76 -8.85 -11.47
N ASN A 13 -11.01 -9.21 -11.77
CA ASN A 13 -11.68 -10.34 -11.14
C ASN A 13 -10.96 -11.67 -11.43
N ASP A 14 -10.50 -11.91 -12.67
CA ASP A 14 -9.73 -13.12 -12.99
C ASP A 14 -8.42 -13.21 -12.19
N ILE A 15 -7.68 -12.11 -12.04
CA ILE A 15 -6.45 -12.13 -11.25
C ILE A 15 -6.75 -12.44 -9.77
N LEU A 16 -7.79 -11.83 -9.20
CA LEU A 16 -8.10 -11.99 -7.78
C LEU A 16 -8.82 -13.29 -7.44
N GLU A 17 -9.62 -13.86 -8.33
CA GLU A 17 -10.39 -15.07 -8.03
C GLU A 17 -9.69 -16.34 -8.54
N ASN A 18 -8.94 -16.25 -9.64
CA ASN A 18 -8.40 -17.42 -10.36
C ASN A 18 -6.86 -17.54 -10.29
N LYS A 19 -6.13 -16.45 -9.96
CA LYS A 19 -4.66 -16.45 -9.87
C LYS A 19 -4.11 -16.18 -8.47
N SER A 20 -4.90 -15.60 -7.58
CA SER A 20 -4.49 -15.33 -6.20
C SER A 20 -4.34 -16.64 -5.40
N ASP A 21 -3.59 -16.58 -4.31
CA ASP A 21 -3.53 -17.69 -3.37
C ASP A 21 -4.79 -17.72 -2.51
N PRO A 22 -5.61 -18.78 -2.56
CA PRO A 22 -6.87 -18.83 -1.82
C PRO A 22 -6.70 -18.77 -0.30
N ARG A 23 -5.51 -19.07 0.23
CA ARG A 23 -5.24 -19.11 1.68
C ARG A 23 -5.21 -17.72 2.33
N VAL A 24 -4.91 -16.68 1.54
CA VAL A 24 -4.73 -15.31 2.05
C VAL A 24 -5.95 -14.41 1.85
N ASN A 25 -6.99 -14.92 1.18
CA ASN A 25 -8.16 -14.13 0.77
C ASN A 25 -8.95 -13.55 1.95
N ASP A 26 -8.99 -14.24 3.09
CA ASP A 26 -9.71 -13.80 4.29
C ASP A 26 -8.85 -12.94 5.23
N TRP A 27 -7.59 -12.67 4.87
CA TRP A 27 -6.72 -11.89 5.75
C TRP A 27 -7.10 -10.41 5.76
N PRO A 28 -6.94 -9.73 6.92
CA PRO A 28 -7.14 -8.30 6.99
C PRO A 28 -6.21 -7.58 6.01
N LEU A 29 -6.77 -6.62 5.25
CA LEU A 29 -6.09 -5.83 4.21
C LEU A 29 -5.74 -6.57 2.90
N MET A 30 -6.01 -7.88 2.77
CA MET A 30 -5.72 -8.66 1.55
C MET A 30 -6.92 -8.86 0.62
N SER A 31 -8.13 -8.44 1.02
CA SER A 31 -9.35 -8.54 0.21
C SER A 31 -9.32 -7.72 -1.09
N SER A 32 -8.44 -6.72 -1.18
CA SER A 32 -8.20 -5.96 -2.39
C SER A 32 -6.78 -5.39 -2.37
N PRO A 33 -6.18 -5.06 -3.52
CA PRO A 33 -4.87 -4.40 -3.58
C PRO A 33 -4.93 -2.91 -3.20
N LEU A 34 -6.11 -2.36 -2.90
CA LEU A 34 -6.28 -0.93 -2.65
C LEU A 34 -5.58 -0.44 -1.36
N PRO A 35 -5.65 -1.15 -0.21
CA PRO A 35 -5.00 -0.70 1.02
C PRO A 35 -3.47 -0.68 0.89
N THR A 36 -2.88 -1.67 0.22
CA THR A 36 -1.44 -1.73 -0.01
C THR A 36 -0.98 -0.69 -1.03
N ALA A 37 -1.75 -0.47 -2.09
CA ALA A 37 -1.50 0.61 -3.05
C ALA A 37 -1.58 2.00 -2.40
N TRP A 38 -2.51 2.21 -1.47
CA TRP A 38 -2.64 3.45 -0.70
C TRP A 38 -1.40 3.72 0.14
N ILE A 39 -0.91 2.73 0.90
CA ILE A 39 0.30 2.88 1.73
C ILE A 39 1.52 3.21 0.85
N PHE A 40 1.64 2.55 -0.30
CA PHE A 40 2.72 2.83 -1.26
C PHE A 40 2.65 4.27 -1.80
N TYR A 41 1.45 4.73 -2.17
CA TYR A 41 1.22 6.10 -2.61
C TYR A 41 1.60 7.13 -1.53
N GLU A 42 1.20 6.88 -0.28
CA GLU A 42 1.54 7.76 0.85
C GLU A 42 3.05 7.85 1.08
N TYR A 43 3.80 6.75 0.93
CA TYR A 43 5.26 6.77 1.02
C TYR A 43 5.88 7.65 -0.07
N LEU A 44 5.42 7.49 -1.30
CA LEU A 44 5.89 8.29 -2.43
C LEU A 44 5.67 9.78 -2.20
N MET A 45 4.46 10.16 -1.76
CA MET A 45 4.10 11.54 -1.51
C MET A 45 4.73 12.14 -0.24
N SER A 46 5.15 11.30 0.71
CA SER A 46 5.81 11.73 1.95
C SER A 46 7.27 12.16 1.77
N GLY A 47 7.86 11.90 0.59
CA GLY A 47 9.17 12.46 0.25
C GLY A 47 9.87 11.79 -0.93
N TRP A 48 9.62 10.50 -1.16
CA TRP A 48 10.34 9.71 -2.15
C TRP A 48 10.10 10.12 -3.61
N TRP A 49 9.02 10.87 -3.90
CA TRP A 49 8.74 11.38 -5.25
C TRP A 49 9.54 12.65 -5.61
N GLY A 50 10.22 13.31 -4.67
CA GLY A 50 11.04 14.47 -5.05
C GLY A 50 11.74 15.24 -3.93
N SER A 51 11.32 15.09 -2.68
CA SER A 51 11.99 15.75 -1.55
C SER A 51 13.18 14.96 -1.03
N TYR A 52 13.14 13.63 -1.17
CA TYR A 52 14.18 12.74 -0.68
C TYR A 52 15.10 12.29 -1.82
N SER A 53 16.39 12.14 -1.51
CA SER A 53 17.38 11.48 -2.35
C SER A 53 17.36 9.98 -2.05
N PHE A 54 17.66 9.15 -3.04
CA PHE A 54 17.89 7.71 -2.88
C PHE A 54 19.23 7.38 -2.18
N ARG A 55 19.69 8.25 -1.28
CA ARG A 55 20.88 8.11 -0.46
C ARG A 55 20.47 8.13 1.02
N CYS A 56 21.40 7.82 1.91
CA CYS A 56 21.15 7.89 3.34
C CYS A 56 20.77 9.33 3.74
N GLN A 57 19.52 9.54 4.15
CA GLN A 57 19.04 10.77 4.77
C GLN A 57 18.72 10.52 6.25
N PRO A 58 19.05 11.48 7.13
CA PRO A 58 18.66 11.39 8.53
C PRO A 58 17.14 11.52 8.66
N VAL A 59 16.59 10.92 9.71
CA VAL A 59 15.18 11.07 10.07
C VAL A 59 14.93 12.49 10.55
N ASP A 60 13.93 13.15 9.96
CA ASP A 60 13.45 14.46 10.41
C ASP A 60 12.44 14.30 11.55
N TYR A 61 12.83 14.70 12.75
CA TYR A 61 11.99 14.68 13.95
C TYR A 61 11.21 15.98 14.17
N SER A 62 11.24 16.92 13.22
CA SER A 62 10.49 18.16 13.32
C SER A 62 8.97 17.94 13.15
N ASN A 63 8.17 18.92 13.59
CA ASN A 63 6.71 18.93 13.37
C ASN A 63 6.33 19.48 11.99
N SER A 64 7.17 19.27 10.98
CA SER A 64 6.83 19.67 9.60
C SER A 64 5.71 18.77 9.06
N PRO A 65 4.81 19.28 8.20
CA PRO A 65 3.70 18.48 7.68
C PRO A 65 4.18 17.27 6.87
N MET A 66 5.36 17.34 6.25
CA MET A 66 5.96 16.20 5.52
C MET A 66 6.53 15.14 6.47
N ALA A 67 7.24 15.54 7.53
CA ALA A 67 7.76 14.61 8.54
C ALA A 67 6.63 13.88 9.28
N LEU A 68 5.56 14.59 9.63
CA LEU A 68 4.37 13.99 10.25
C LEU A 68 3.63 13.02 9.31
N ARG A 69 3.53 13.34 8.02
CA ARG A 69 2.96 12.44 7.01
C ARG A 69 3.78 11.16 6.86
N MET A 70 5.11 11.28 6.81
CA MET A 70 6.02 10.13 6.79
C MET A 70 5.84 9.26 8.05
N ALA A 71 5.82 9.88 9.23
CA ALA A 71 5.62 9.16 10.49
C ALA A 71 4.27 8.41 10.56
N ASN A 72 3.18 9.04 10.13
CA ASN A 72 1.86 8.43 10.06
C ASN A 72 1.83 7.26 9.05
N THR A 73 2.49 7.42 7.89
CA THR A 73 2.60 6.34 6.89
C THR A 73 3.38 5.14 7.44
N CYS A 74 4.50 5.39 8.13
CA CYS A 74 5.27 4.35 8.83
C CYS A 74 4.41 3.64 9.90
N TRP A 75 3.55 4.37 10.61
CA TRP A 75 2.63 3.79 11.58
C TRP A 75 1.59 2.87 10.92
N TRP A 76 0.96 3.30 9.82
CA TRP A 76 0.03 2.44 9.07
C TRP A 76 0.70 1.21 8.47
N TYR A 77 1.92 1.36 7.98
CA TYR A 77 2.72 0.22 7.51
C TYR A 77 3.02 -0.75 8.67
N TYR A 78 3.43 -0.24 9.84
CA TYR A 78 3.62 -1.07 11.03
C TYR A 78 2.34 -1.82 11.42
N ILE A 79 1.17 -1.17 11.38
CA ILE A 79 -0.12 -1.82 11.62
C ILE A 79 -0.40 -2.92 10.59
N SER A 80 -0.09 -2.69 9.31
CA SER A 80 -0.27 -3.71 8.27
C SER A 80 0.57 -4.97 8.54
N LYS A 81 1.72 -4.85 9.21
CA LYS A 81 2.54 -6.01 9.58
C LYS A 81 1.94 -6.91 10.66
N PHE A 82 1.00 -6.41 11.46
CA PHE A 82 0.25 -7.29 12.36
C PHE A 82 -0.70 -8.21 11.60
N THR A 83 -1.16 -7.84 10.39
CA THR A 83 -2.02 -8.73 9.59
C THR A 83 -1.25 -9.95 9.09
N GLU A 84 0.06 -9.79 8.86
CA GLU A 84 0.98 -10.88 8.50
C GLU A 84 1.23 -11.87 9.66
N PHE A 85 1.03 -11.46 10.93
CA PHE A 85 1.12 -12.38 12.06
C PHE A 85 -0.05 -13.38 12.10
N PHE A 86 -1.19 -13.06 11.48
CA PHE A 86 -2.33 -13.98 11.39
C PHE A 86 -2.15 -15.07 10.31
N ASP A 87 -1.06 -15.04 9.54
CA ASP A 87 -0.67 -16.11 8.60
C ASP A 87 -0.10 -17.35 9.32
N THR A 88 0.57 -17.17 10.47
CA THR A 88 1.19 -18.26 11.24
C THR A 88 0.22 -18.97 12.16
#